data_AF-A0A087T0V3-F1
#
_entry.id   AF-A0A087T0V3-F1
#
_cell.length_a   1.000
_cell.length_b   1.000
_cell.length_c   1.000
_cell.angle_alpha   90.00
_cell.angle_beta   90.00
_cell.angle_gamma   90.00
#
_symmetry.space_group_name_H-M   'P 1'
#
loop_
_entity.id
_entity.type
_entity.pdbx_description
1 polymer ?
#
loop_
_entity_poly.entity_id
_entity_poly.type
_entity_poly.pdbx_seq_one_letter_code
_entity_poly.pdbx_strand_id
1 'polypeptide(L)'
;MFFGRKDKFRSCLSPHISSLISSFQDCSSTTDLDNTCNKMTAFCIQACKNAFKMRRFCLRTATSWWNEELTVERRNLLKLRKRAQAIYDSTNPASLFQEYKKSQALYKKKIRKTELVSWKTFYTNTQQKYGSAFQIALGKVFQPCSHPIQILPSATSSQQVVAHVRKFMRRR
;
A
#
# COMPACT_ATOMS: atom_id res chain seq x y z
N MET A 1 -13.59 -17.35 -9.39
CA MET A 1 -14.83 -17.50 -10.18
C MET A 1 -15.96 -16.72 -9.51
N PHE A 2 -16.51 -15.70 -10.17
CA PHE A 2 -17.55 -14.81 -9.62
C PHE A 2 -18.98 -15.33 -9.90
N PHE A 3 -19.28 -16.57 -9.53
CA PHE A 3 -20.63 -17.12 -9.74
C PHE A 3 -21.63 -16.50 -8.75
N GLY A 4 -22.79 -16.04 -9.25
CA GLY A 4 -23.91 -15.49 -8.48
C GLY A 4 -24.12 -13.96 -8.53
N ARG A 5 -23.13 -13.16 -8.94
CA ARG A 5 -23.27 -11.67 -9.00
C ARG A 5 -23.66 -11.14 -10.38
N LYS A 6 -23.43 -11.92 -11.43
CA LYS A 6 -23.79 -11.58 -12.81
C LYS A 6 -25.31 -11.42 -12.98
N ASP A 7 -26.10 -12.22 -12.25
CA ASP A 7 -27.56 -12.20 -12.35
C ASP A 7 -28.10 -10.92 -11.70
N LYS A 8 -27.55 -10.53 -10.54
CA LYS A 8 -27.86 -9.23 -9.91
C LYS A 8 -27.48 -8.04 -10.77
N PHE A 9 -26.32 -8.09 -11.45
CA PHE A 9 -25.92 -7.06 -12.42
C PHE A 9 -26.93 -6.97 -13.58
N ARG A 10 -27.30 -8.12 -14.15
CA ARG A 10 -28.31 -8.19 -15.22
C ARG A 10 -29.66 -7.64 -14.76
N SER A 11 -30.14 -8.01 -13.58
CA SER A 11 -31.40 -7.48 -13.02
C SER A 11 -31.36 -5.96 -12.81
N CYS A 12 -30.21 -5.39 -12.43
CA CYS A 12 -30.07 -3.94 -12.31
C CYS A 12 -29.98 -3.22 -13.66
N LEU A 13 -29.42 -3.87 -14.69
CA LEU A 13 -29.20 -3.25 -16.00
C LEU A 13 -30.42 -3.39 -16.92
N SER A 14 -31.09 -4.54 -16.90
CA SER A 14 -32.20 -4.90 -17.81
C SER A 14 -33.28 -3.84 -17.96
N PRO A 15 -33.75 -3.16 -16.90
CA PRO A 15 -34.82 -2.15 -17.02
C PRO A 15 -34.41 -0.92 -17.83
N HIS A 16 -33.11 -0.62 -17.90
CA HIS A 16 -32.59 0.59 -18.53
C HIS A 16 -32.20 0.38 -20.01
N ILE A 17 -32.11 -0.87 -20.47
CA ILE A 17 -31.63 -1.20 -21.83
C ILE A 17 -32.58 -0.63 -22.89
N SER A 18 -33.89 -0.83 -22.75
CA SER A 18 -34.86 -0.34 -23.75
C SER A 18 -34.86 1.19 -23.85
N SER A 19 -34.79 1.89 -22.71
CA SER A 19 -34.71 3.35 -22.67
C SER A 19 -33.42 3.88 -23.30
N LEU A 20 -32.29 3.18 -23.11
CA LEU A 20 -31.03 3.54 -23.76
C LEU A 20 -31.10 3.35 -25.27
N ILE A 21 -31.67 2.24 -25.75
CA ILE A 21 -31.84 1.97 -27.18
C ILE A 21 -32.65 3.08 -27.84
N SER A 22 -33.80 3.46 -27.26
CA SER A 22 -34.61 4.57 -27.76
C SER A 22 -33.82 5.89 -27.76
N SER A 23 -33.08 6.17 -26.68
CA SER A 23 -32.25 7.39 -26.60
C SER A 23 -31.20 7.45 -27.71
N PHE A 24 -30.61 6.31 -28.10
CA PHE A 24 -29.66 6.25 -29.22
C PHE A 24 -30.33 6.40 -30.59
N GLN A 25 -31.59 5.97 -30.73
CA GLN A 25 -32.36 6.14 -31.97
C GLN A 25 -32.78 7.60 -32.18
N ASP A 26 -33.04 8.34 -31.10
CA ASP A 26 -33.46 9.74 -31.14
C ASP A 26 -32.29 10.75 -31.21
N CYS A 27 -31.04 10.27 -31.10
CA CYS A 27 -29.85 11.13 -31.13
C CYS A 27 -29.65 11.76 -32.52
N SER A 28 -29.78 13.09 -32.60
CA SER A 28 -29.59 13.86 -33.84
C SER A 28 -28.35 14.76 -33.83
N SER A 29 -27.74 14.95 -32.65
CA SER A 29 -26.54 15.78 -32.46
C SER A 29 -25.41 14.99 -31.78
N THR A 30 -24.16 15.39 -32.03
CA THR A 30 -22.98 14.87 -31.32
C THR A 30 -23.06 15.10 -29.81
N THR A 31 -23.66 16.21 -29.38
CA THR A 31 -23.89 16.51 -27.95
C THR A 31 -24.85 15.52 -27.30
N ASP A 32 -25.88 15.09 -28.03
CA ASP A 32 -26.89 14.15 -27.54
C ASP A 32 -26.32 12.74 -27.43
N LEU A 33 -25.44 12.38 -28.38
CA LEU A 33 -24.68 11.14 -28.35
C LEU A 33 -23.76 11.06 -27.13
N ASP A 34 -23.00 12.13 -26.85
CA ASP A 34 -22.13 12.19 -25.67
C ASP A 34 -22.93 12.11 -24.36
N ASN A 35 -24.05 12.82 -24.29
CA ASN A 35 -24.95 12.76 -23.14
C ASN A 35 -25.52 11.35 -22.93
N THR A 36 -25.89 10.66 -24.00
CA THR A 36 -26.43 9.30 -23.95
C THR A 36 -25.35 8.28 -23.55
N CYS A 37 -24.13 8.43 -24.07
CA CYS A 37 -22.96 7.65 -23.65
C CYS A 37 -22.63 7.85 -22.16
N ASN A 38 -22.66 9.08 -21.67
CA ASN A 38 -22.44 9.39 -20.25
C ASN A 38 -23.52 8.75 -19.35
N LYS A 39 -24.79 8.82 -19.76
CA LYS A 39 -25.92 8.16 -19.06
C LYS A 39 -25.72 6.64 -19.01
N MET A 40 -25.39 6.01 -20.13
CA MET A 40 -25.10 4.57 -20.20
C MET A 40 -23.96 4.19 -19.26
N THR A 41 -22.87 4.96 -19.30
CA THR A 41 -21.69 4.71 -18.45
C THR A 41 -22.04 4.82 -16.97
N ALA A 42 -22.83 5.82 -16.58
CA ALA A 42 -23.31 5.99 -15.22
C ALA A 42 -24.19 4.80 -14.77
N PHE A 43 -25.10 4.32 -15.61
CA PHE A 43 -25.90 3.12 -15.31
C PHE A 43 -25.05 1.88 -15.13
N CYS A 44 -24.07 1.65 -16.01
CA CYS A 44 -23.14 0.52 -15.88
C CYS A 44 -22.34 0.59 -14.57
N ILE A 45 -21.83 1.77 -14.19
CA ILE A 45 -21.13 1.97 -12.92
C ILE A 45 -22.05 1.68 -11.73
N GLN A 46 -23.29 2.16 -11.79
CA GLN A 46 -24.26 1.98 -10.69
C GLN A 46 -24.69 0.51 -10.56
N ALA A 47 -24.99 -0.17 -11.66
CA ALA A 47 -25.28 -1.60 -11.67
C ALA A 47 -24.10 -2.41 -11.12
N CYS A 48 -22.86 -2.03 -11.48
CA CYS A 48 -21.65 -2.62 -10.91
C CYS A 48 -21.53 -2.41 -9.39
N LYS A 49 -21.75 -1.19 -8.89
CA LYS A 49 -21.70 -0.88 -7.45
C LYS A 49 -22.75 -1.69 -6.65
N ASN A 50 -23.93 -1.91 -7.23
CA ASN A 50 -25.03 -2.64 -6.60
C ASN A 50 -24.84 -4.17 -6.64
N ALA A 51 -24.29 -4.67 -7.74
CA ALA A 51 -24.07 -6.11 -7.96
C ALA A 51 -22.80 -6.61 -7.25
N PHE A 52 -21.73 -5.81 -7.26
CA PHE A 52 -20.44 -6.19 -6.72
C PHE A 52 -20.16 -5.44 -5.42
N LYS A 53 -19.86 -6.19 -4.35
CA LYS A 53 -19.28 -5.61 -3.14
C LYS A 53 -17.95 -4.94 -3.50
N MET A 54 -17.92 -3.61 -3.47
CA MET A 54 -16.67 -2.85 -3.57
C MET A 54 -15.79 -3.23 -2.38
N ARG A 55 -14.67 -3.90 -2.65
CA ARG A 55 -13.67 -4.15 -1.61
C ARG A 55 -13.07 -2.80 -1.26
N ARG A 56 -13.35 -2.28 -0.07
CA ARG A 56 -12.62 -1.12 0.47
C ARG A 56 -11.17 -1.56 0.61
N PHE A 57 -10.33 -1.16 -0.35
CA PHE A 57 -8.90 -1.25 -0.17
C PHE A 57 -8.56 -0.16 0.85
N CYS A 58 -8.56 -0.53 2.13
CA CYS A 58 -7.95 0.31 3.14
C CYS A 58 -6.48 0.35 2.74
N LEU A 59 -6.05 1.46 2.13
CA LEU A 59 -4.65 1.77 1.94
C LEU A 59 -4.08 1.80 3.36
N ARG A 60 -3.60 0.65 3.84
CA ARG A 60 -2.84 0.59 5.09
C ARG A 60 -1.70 1.55 4.82
N THR A 61 -1.75 2.72 5.43
CA THR A 61 -0.59 3.60 5.49
C THR A 61 0.46 2.76 6.17
N ALA A 62 1.40 2.27 5.37
CA ALA A 62 2.52 1.53 5.92
C ALA A 62 3.14 2.49 6.92
N THR A 63 3.03 2.16 8.20
CA THR A 63 3.63 2.97 9.25
C THR A 63 5.11 2.69 9.14
N SER A 64 5.76 3.42 8.24
CA SER A 64 7.20 3.31 8.02
C SER A 64 7.84 3.88 9.27
N TRP A 65 8.13 3.00 10.23
CA TRP A 65 9.00 3.32 11.36
C TRP A 65 10.43 3.60 10.89
N TRP A 66 10.75 3.23 9.65
CA TRP A 66 11.99 3.59 8.98
C TRP A 66 11.94 5.05 8.53
N ASN A 67 12.97 5.82 8.92
CA ASN A 67 13.16 7.22 8.56
C ASN A 67 14.58 7.47 8.04
N GLU A 68 14.82 8.64 7.44
CA GLU A 68 16.13 8.97 6.88
C GLU A 68 17.23 9.04 7.95
N GLU A 69 16.88 9.43 9.18
CA GLU A 69 17.81 9.42 10.31
C GLU A 69 18.38 8.03 10.60
N LEU A 70 17.53 6.99 10.64
CA LEU A 70 17.97 5.61 10.81
C LEU A 70 18.84 5.14 9.63
N THR A 71 18.54 5.61 8.42
CA THR A 71 19.38 5.35 7.24
C THR A 71 20.78 5.95 7.41
N VAL A 72 20.87 7.22 7.83
CA VAL A 72 22.15 7.92 8.06
C VAL A 72 22.94 7.26 9.19
N GLU A 73 22.30 6.95 10.32
CA GLU A 73 22.95 6.27 11.43
C GLU A 73 23.43 4.87 11.04
N ARG A 74 22.66 4.12 10.26
CA ARG A 74 23.09 2.82 9.72
C ARG A 74 24.35 2.97 8.86
N ARG A 75 24.42 3.97 7.98
CA ARG A 75 25.62 4.25 7.17
C ARG A 75 26.82 4.60 8.05
N ASN A 76 26.64 5.42 9.08
CA ASN A 76 27.71 5.79 10.02
C ASN A 76 28.21 4.58 10.81
N LEU A 77 27.31 3.73 11.28
CA LEU A 77 27.63 2.49 11.99
C LEU A 77 28.39 1.50 11.10
N LEU A 78 28.04 1.41 9.81
CA LEU A 78 28.80 0.61 8.83
C LEU A 78 30.22 1.16 8.61
N LYS A 79 30.40 2.48 8.55
CA LYS A 79 31.74 3.11 8.46
C LYS A 79 32.59 2.79 9.69
N LEU A 80 32.01 2.91 10.89
CA LEU A 80 32.68 2.56 12.15
C LEU A 80 33.07 1.08 12.20
N ARG A 81 32.16 0.18 11.78
CA ARG A 81 32.45 -1.25 11.69
C ARG A 81 33.65 -1.54 10.79
N LYS A 82 33.69 -0.92 9.60
CA LYS A 82 34.79 -1.09 8.65
C LYS A 82 36.13 -0.63 9.24
N ARG A 83 36.15 0.53 9.91
CA ARG A 83 37.35 1.05 10.59
C ARG A 83 37.82 0.11 11.72
N ALA A 84 36.90 -0.35 12.56
CA ALA A 84 37.21 -1.27 13.65
C ALA A 84 37.75 -2.62 13.13
N GLN A 85 37.25 -3.10 11.98
CA GLN A 85 37.75 -4.32 11.35
C GLN A 85 39.11 -4.13 10.69
N ALA A 86 39.38 -2.98 10.06
CA ALA A 86 40.66 -2.70 9.40
C ALA A 86 41.83 -2.57 10.38
N ILE A 87 41.56 -2.19 11.63
CA ILE A 87 42.58 -1.98 12.68
C ILE A 87 42.68 -3.21 13.60
N TYR A 88 41.85 -4.24 13.39
CA TYR A 88 41.91 -5.50 14.13
C TYR A 88 43.30 -6.15 14.07
N ASP A 89 44.02 -5.96 12.96
CA ASP A 89 45.36 -6.48 12.73
C ASP A 89 46.50 -5.52 13.19
N SER A 90 46.19 -4.44 13.92
CA SER A 90 47.15 -3.40 14.37
C SER A 90 47.15 -3.20 15.89
N THR A 91 48.13 -2.46 16.42
CA THR A 91 48.55 -2.38 17.83
C THR A 91 47.55 -1.75 18.83
N ASN A 92 46.29 -1.46 18.47
CA ASN A 92 45.26 -1.18 19.49
C ASN A 92 43.79 -1.32 18.98
N PRO A 93 43.29 -2.55 18.75
CA PRO A 93 41.99 -2.79 18.12
C PRO A 93 40.80 -2.59 19.06
N ALA A 94 41.05 -2.51 20.38
CA ALA A 94 40.01 -2.55 21.40
C ALA A 94 39.18 -1.25 21.48
N SER A 95 39.79 -0.08 21.30
CA SER A 95 39.12 1.22 21.48
C SER A 95 38.03 1.47 20.43
N LEU A 96 38.35 1.27 19.15
CA LEU A 96 37.41 1.44 18.04
C LEU A 96 36.31 0.40 18.03
N PHE A 97 36.62 -0.83 18.45
CA PHE A 97 35.61 -1.87 18.58
C PHE A 97 34.64 -1.58 19.72
N GLN A 98 35.12 -1.05 20.85
CA GLN A 98 34.27 -0.57 21.94
C GLN A 98 33.38 0.60 21.50
N GLU A 99 33.92 1.56 20.74
CA GLU A 99 33.14 2.65 20.16
C GLU A 99 32.03 2.11 19.24
N TYR A 100 32.38 1.19 18.33
CA TYR A 100 31.42 0.52 17.46
C TYR A 100 30.30 -0.17 18.26
N LYS A 101 30.64 -0.92 19.32
CA LYS A 101 29.65 -1.60 20.18
C LYS A 101 28.72 -0.61 20.88
N LYS A 102 29.26 0.50 21.41
CA LYS A 102 28.48 1.59 22.01
C LYS A 102 27.51 2.20 20.99
N SER A 103 27.99 2.59 19.82
CA SER A 103 27.15 3.15 18.74
C SER A 103 26.10 2.14 18.25
N GLN A 104 26.44 0.84 18.20
CA GLN A 104 25.50 -0.21 17.85
C GLN A 104 24.37 -0.36 18.88
N ALA A 105 24.68 -0.27 20.18
CA ALA A 105 23.68 -0.31 21.23
C ALA A 105 22.72 0.89 21.16
N LEU A 106 23.27 2.08 20.92
CA LEU A 106 22.47 3.31 20.74
C LEU A 106 21.54 3.21 19.52
N TYR A 107 22.06 2.74 18.37
CA TYR A 107 21.26 2.53 17.17
C TYR A 107 20.12 1.53 17.38
N LYS A 108 20.38 0.39 18.03
CA LYS A 108 19.33 -0.59 18.39
C LYS A 108 18.27 0.01 19.31
N LYS A 109 18.69 0.81 20.29
CA LYS A 109 17.77 1.55 21.19
C LYS A 109 16.91 2.53 20.41
N LYS A 110 17.49 3.25 19.44
CA LYS A 110 16.76 4.18 18.57
C LYS A 110 15.72 3.44 17.73
N ILE A 111 16.09 2.35 17.03
CA ILE A 111 15.14 1.51 16.27
C ILE A 111 13.92 1.15 17.11
N ARG A 112 14.13 0.54 18.30
CA ARG A 112 13.02 0.12 19.17
C ARG A 112 12.11 1.27 19.57
N LYS A 113 12.69 2.45 19.83
CA LYS A 113 11.94 3.67 20.16
C LYS A 113 11.10 4.14 18.95
N THR A 114 11.70 4.17 17.76
CA THR A 114 11.01 4.61 16.53
C THR A 114 9.89 3.64 16.14
N GLU A 115 10.13 2.33 16.27
CA GLU A 115 9.12 1.29 16.11
C GLU A 115 7.95 1.49 17.07
N LEU A 116 8.23 1.67 18.37
CA LEU A 116 7.20 1.85 19.39
C LEU A 116 6.36 3.11 19.15
N VAL A 117 6.99 4.23 18.78
CA VAL A 117 6.29 5.47 18.45
C VAL A 117 5.42 5.27 17.21
N SER A 118 5.96 4.66 16.15
CA SER A 118 5.21 4.35 14.93
C SER A 118 3.99 3.48 15.22
N TRP A 119 4.15 2.43 16.03
CA TRP A 119 3.05 1.58 16.48
C TRP A 119 2.00 2.33 17.30
N LYS A 120 2.44 3.21 18.20
CA LYS A 120 1.54 4.05 18.99
C LYS A 120 0.72 4.96 18.09
N THR A 121 1.36 5.63 17.12
CA THR A 121 0.69 6.49 16.13
C THR A 121 -0.28 5.71 15.25
N PHE A 122 0.10 4.51 14.80
CA PHE A 122 -0.78 3.62 14.04
C PHE A 122 -2.03 3.25 14.84
N TYR A 123 -1.85 2.88 16.11
CA TYR A 123 -2.94 2.51 16.99
C TYR A 123 -3.87 3.71 17.29
N THR A 124 -3.33 4.89 17.59
CA THR A 124 -4.15 6.09 17.86
C THR A 124 -4.92 6.57 16.63
N ASN A 125 -4.35 6.42 15.43
CA ASN A 125 -5.02 6.82 14.19
C ASN A 125 -6.08 5.81 13.73
N THR A 126 -6.02 4.56 14.21
CA THR A 126 -7.05 3.57 13.90
C THR A 126 -8.18 3.67 14.93
N GLN A 127 -9.29 4.33 14.58
CA GLN A 127 -10.51 4.47 15.41
C GLN A 127 -11.13 3.15 15.91
N GLN A 128 -10.65 1.99 15.45
CA GLN A 128 -11.21 0.69 15.80
C GLN A 128 -10.56 0.10 17.05
N LYS A 129 -11.30 0.11 18.18
CA LYS A 129 -10.91 -0.51 19.46
C LYS A 129 -10.47 -1.99 19.34
N TYR A 130 -10.98 -2.73 18.35
CA TYR A 130 -10.62 -4.13 18.05
C TYR A 130 -10.33 -4.36 16.56
N GLY A 131 -9.76 -3.37 15.90
CA GLY A 131 -9.54 -3.38 14.46
C GLY A 131 -8.33 -4.21 14.01
N SER A 132 -7.85 -3.91 12.80
CA SER A 132 -6.70 -4.62 12.21
C SER A 132 -5.46 -4.62 13.11
N ALA A 133 -5.19 -3.57 13.88
CA ALA A 133 -4.07 -3.48 14.82
C ALA A 133 -4.12 -4.58 15.90
N PHE A 134 -5.29 -4.81 16.47
CA PHE A 134 -5.53 -5.86 17.48
C PHE A 134 -5.36 -7.26 16.88
N GLN A 135 -5.87 -7.48 15.66
CA GLN A 135 -5.70 -8.77 14.98
C GLN A 135 -4.25 -9.05 14.57
N ILE A 136 -3.44 -8.02 14.28
CA ILE A 136 -2.00 -8.16 14.04
C ILE A 136 -1.26 -8.54 15.34
N ALA A 137 -1.58 -7.89 16.46
CA ALA A 137 -0.97 -8.18 17.75
C ALA A 137 -1.24 -9.63 18.20
N LEU A 138 -2.44 -10.16 17.88
CA LEU A 138 -2.81 -11.56 18.12
C LEU A 138 -2.27 -12.54 17.06
N GLY A 139 -1.51 -12.08 16.05
CA GLY A 139 -0.98 -12.94 14.98
C GLY A 139 -2.03 -13.48 14.00
N LYS A 140 -3.28 -13.00 14.07
CA LYS A 140 -4.40 -13.45 13.21
C LYS A 140 -4.37 -12.82 11.81
N VAL A 141 -3.65 -11.70 11.65
CA VAL A 141 -3.51 -10.97 10.37
C VAL A 141 -2.03 -10.66 10.11
N PHE A 142 -1.62 -10.81 8.85
CA PHE A 142 -0.25 -10.53 8.37
C PHE A 142 0.25 -9.14 8.80
N GLN A 143 1.42 -9.14 9.45
CA GLN A 143 2.16 -7.94 9.87
C GLN A 143 2.63 -7.17 8.62
N PRO A 144 2.17 -5.93 8.40
CA PRO A 144 2.66 -5.12 7.29
C PRO A 144 4.02 -4.52 7.68
N CYS A 145 5.06 -5.34 7.78
CA CYS A 145 6.46 -4.92 7.78
C CYS A 145 7.37 -6.16 7.79
N SER A 146 7.47 -6.84 6.64
CA SER A 146 8.72 -7.51 6.29
C SER A 146 9.37 -6.88 5.05
N HIS A 147 8.62 -6.11 4.25
CA HIS A 147 9.14 -5.41 3.07
C HIS A 147 8.42 -4.07 2.86
N PRO A 148 9.15 -2.96 2.63
CA PRO A 148 8.54 -1.69 2.25
C PRO A 148 8.00 -1.81 0.81
N ILE A 149 6.67 -1.76 0.65
CA ILE A 149 6.09 -1.46 -0.65
C ILE A 149 6.27 0.04 -0.85
N GLN A 150 7.17 0.41 -1.76
CA GLN A 150 7.31 1.79 -2.21
C GLN A 150 5.96 2.25 -2.78
N ILE A 151 5.33 3.21 -2.13
CA ILE A 151 4.16 3.89 -2.68
C ILE A 151 4.69 4.74 -3.83
N LEU A 152 4.35 4.35 -5.06
CA LEU A 152 4.65 5.15 -6.24
C LEU A 152 3.78 6.42 -6.17
N PRO A 153 4.35 7.63 -6.41
CA PRO A 153 3.60 8.87 -6.35
C PRO A 153 2.40 8.84 -7.32
N SER A 154 1.31 9.48 -6.90
CA SER A 154 -0.04 9.46 -7.49
C SER A 154 -0.15 9.95 -8.94
N ALA A 155 0.95 10.24 -9.62
CA ALA A 155 1.01 10.71 -11.00
C ALA A 155 1.62 9.68 -11.96
N THR A 156 1.35 8.39 -11.74
CA THR A 156 1.91 7.36 -12.61
C THR A 156 0.89 6.85 -13.61
N SER A 157 1.12 7.15 -14.89
CA SER A 157 0.36 6.66 -16.05
C SER A 157 -0.03 5.19 -15.91
N SER A 158 -1.27 4.85 -16.27
CA SER A 158 -1.89 3.53 -16.18
C SER A 158 -1.00 2.40 -16.72
N GLN A 159 -0.10 2.69 -17.66
CA GLN A 159 0.87 1.73 -18.19
C GLN A 159 1.92 1.26 -17.17
N GLN A 160 2.38 2.13 -16.27
CA GLN A 160 3.39 1.77 -15.27
C GLN A 160 2.81 0.93 -14.13
N VAL A 161 1.55 1.15 -13.76
CA VAL A 161 0.84 0.32 -12.78
C VAL A 161 0.68 -1.12 -13.31
N VAL A 162 0.33 -1.27 -14.59
CA VAL A 162 0.21 -2.58 -15.25
C VAL A 162 1.56 -3.29 -15.34
N ALA A 163 2.65 -2.57 -15.63
CA ALA A 163 4.00 -3.13 -15.67
C ALA A 163 4.47 -3.64 -14.29
N HIS A 164 4.16 -2.91 -13.22
CA HIS A 164 4.50 -3.30 -11.85
C HIS A 164 3.75 -4.56 -11.40
N VAL A 165 2.44 -4.63 -11.70
CA VAL A 165 1.60 -5.80 -11.39
C VAL A 165 2.07 -7.05 -12.15
N ARG A 166 2.45 -6.91 -13.43
CA ARG A 166 3.00 -8.02 -14.24
C ARG A 166 4.33 -8.54 -13.70
N LYS A 167 5.21 -7.65 -13.23
CA LYS A 167 6.51 -8.02 -12.66
C LYS A 167 6.37 -8.79 -11.35
N PHE A 168 5.35 -8.46 -10.55
CA PHE A 168 5.03 -9.18 -9.32
C PHE A 168 4.46 -10.58 -9.58
N MET A 169 3.62 -10.74 -10.60
CA MET A 169 2.98 -12.02 -10.97
C MET A 169 3.94 -13.05 -11.59
N ARG A 170 5.12 -12.65 -12.06
CA ARG A 170 6.13 -13.55 -12.65
C ARG A 170 7.10 -14.18 -11.63
N ARG A 171 6.97 -13.86 -10.34
CA ARG A 171 7.71 -14.52 -9.26
C ARG A 171 6.80 -15.56 -8.58
N ARG A 172 6.57 -16.66 -9.28
CA ARG A 172 6.10 -17.94 -8.71
C ARG A 172 6.79 -19.06 -9.45
#